data_AF-A0AAD6FWB0-F1
#
_entry.id   AF-A0AAD6FWB0-F1
#
_cell.length_a   1.000
_cell.length_b   1.000
_cell.length_c   1.000
_cell.angle_alpha   90.00
_cell.angle_beta   90.00
_cell.angle_gamma   90.00
#
_symmetry.space_group_name_H-M   'P 1'
#
loop_
_entity.id
_entity.type
_entity.pdbx_description
1 polymer ?
#
loop_
_entity_poly.entity_id
_entity_poly.type
_entity_poly.pdbx_seq_one_letter_code
_entity_poly.pdbx_strand_id
1 'polypeptide(L)'
;MLTEPQLKGIVTRLYCRHGFYLQMLPGGTMEGTKDESSSFLQFNLIPVGLRIVAIQSTKTGLYVAMNSEGYLYTSVREKRSLESEMEEQTKKQNEDQ
;
A
#
# COMPACT_ATOMS: atom_id res chain seq x y z
N MET A 1 -17.87 -16.90 -10.63
CA MET A 1 -16.65 -16.11 -10.35
C MET A 1 -16.35 -16.24 -8.87
N LEU A 2 -15.28 -16.94 -8.51
CA LEU A 2 -14.87 -17.08 -7.11
C LEU A 2 -14.17 -15.77 -6.70
N THR A 3 -14.82 -14.97 -5.88
CA THR A 3 -14.16 -13.87 -5.15
C THR A 3 -13.15 -14.52 -4.21
N GLU A 4 -11.86 -14.34 -4.48
CA GLU A 4 -10.83 -14.69 -3.52
C GLU A 4 -11.20 -14.11 -2.15
N PRO A 5 -11.05 -14.88 -1.05
CA PRO A 5 -11.26 -14.32 0.28
C PRO A 5 -10.34 -13.12 0.44
N GLN A 6 -10.91 -11.92 0.51
CA GLN A 6 -10.18 -10.75 1.00
C GLN A 6 -9.65 -11.14 2.38
N LEU A 7 -8.33 -11.29 2.52
CA LEU A 7 -7.74 -11.56 3.81
C LEU A 7 -8.09 -10.38 4.72
N LYS A 8 -8.62 -10.66 5.92
CA LYS A 8 -9.07 -9.62 6.85
C LYS A 8 -7.85 -8.85 7.37
N GLY A 9 -7.57 -7.72 6.73
CA GLY A 9 -6.58 -6.75 7.19
C GLY A 9 -7.02 -6.05 8.48
N ILE A 10 -6.10 -5.25 9.04
CA ILE A 10 -6.41 -4.35 10.15
C ILE A 10 -6.53 -2.91 9.65
N VAL A 11 -7.41 -2.15 10.28
CA VAL A 11 -7.40 -0.68 10.14
C VAL A 11 -6.47 -0.12 11.21
N THR A 12 -5.46 0.65 10.80
CA THR A 12 -4.50 1.24 11.74
C THR A 12 -4.01 2.62 11.27
N ARG A 13 -3.29 3.31 12.15
CA ARG A 13 -2.55 4.54 11.82
C ARG A 13 -1.06 4.19 11.77
N LEU A 14 -0.33 4.79 10.83
CA LEU A 14 1.12 4.60 10.69
C LEU A 14 1.84 5.81 11.27
N TYR A 15 2.50 5.62 12.42
CA TYR A 15 3.28 6.65 13.10
C TYR A 15 4.77 6.41 12.88
N CYS A 16 5.49 7.41 12.39
CA CYS A 16 6.92 7.33 12.21
C CYS A 16 7.66 7.80 13.48
N ARG A 17 8.86 7.27 13.71
CA ARG A 17 9.70 7.64 14.86
C ARG A 17 10.06 9.13 14.92
N HIS A 18 9.95 9.84 13.81
CA HIS A 18 10.21 11.29 13.73
C HIS A 18 9.05 12.15 14.24
N GLY A 19 7.97 11.56 14.74
CA GLY A 19 6.89 12.29 15.39
C GLY A 19 5.73 12.70 14.48
N PHE A 20 5.50 11.96 13.40
CA PHE A 20 4.44 12.26 12.43
C PHE A 20 3.61 11.00 12.13
N TYR A 21 2.31 11.19 11.93
CA TYR A 21 1.46 10.21 11.30
C TYR A 21 1.54 10.34 9.78
N LEU A 22 1.58 9.22 9.07
CA LEU A 22 1.33 9.22 7.63
C LEU A 22 -0.13 9.59 7.38
N GLN A 23 -0.37 10.47 6.42
CA GLN A 23 -1.71 10.76 5.91
C GLN A 23 -1.75 10.69 4.39
N MET A 24 -2.92 10.37 3.84
CA MET A 24 -3.19 10.43 2.41
C MET A 24 -4.38 11.35 2.13
N LEU A 25 -4.08 12.51 1.55
CA LEU A 25 -5.07 13.53 1.21
C LEU A 25 -5.95 13.09 0.02
N PRO A 26 -7.12 13.72 -0.21
CA PRO A 26 -8.04 13.34 -1.29
C PRO A 26 -7.42 13.30 -2.69
N GLY A 27 -6.38 14.09 -2.95
CA GLY A 27 -5.65 14.11 -4.23
C GLY A 27 -4.61 12.99 -4.41
N GLY A 28 -4.47 12.08 -3.45
CA GLY A 28 -3.42 11.04 -3.46
C GLY A 28 -2.07 11.52 -2.91
N THR A 29 -1.93 12.80 -2.56
CA THR A 29 -0.72 13.29 -1.89
C THR A 29 -0.51 12.58 -0.56
N MET A 30 0.68 12.01 -0.37
CA MET A 30 1.11 11.39 0.88
C MET A 30 2.11 12.29 1.59
N GLU A 31 1.88 12.52 2.89
CA GLU A 31 2.74 13.36 3.71
C GLU A 31 2.67 12.96 5.19
N GLY A 32 3.58 13.52 5.99
CA GLY A 32 3.55 13.40 7.44
C GLY A 32 2.80 14.55 8.08
N THR A 33 1.96 14.28 9.08
CA THR A 33 1.26 15.30 9.87
C THR A 33 1.35 15.04 11.37
N LYS A 34 1.26 16.12 12.15
CA LYS A 34 1.10 16.07 13.62
C LYS A 34 -0.36 16.21 14.05
N ASP A 35 -1.26 16.48 13.11
CA ASP A 35 -2.69 16.57 13.40
C ASP A 35 -3.28 15.16 13.59
N GLU A 36 -3.37 14.72 14.84
CA GLU A 36 -3.94 13.41 15.21
C GLU A 36 -5.45 13.31 14.95
N SER A 37 -6.12 14.43 14.70
CA SER A 37 -7.55 14.52 14.40
C SER A 37 -7.86 14.39 12.91
N SER A 38 -6.82 14.41 12.06
CA SER A 38 -6.98 14.24 10.61
C SER A 38 -7.74 12.95 10.31
N SER A 39 -8.78 13.07 9.50
CA SER A 39 -9.57 11.91 9.08
C SER A 39 -8.82 11.01 8.08
N PHE A 40 -7.67 11.47 7.57
CA PHE A 40 -6.87 10.82 6.52
C PHE A 40 -5.74 9.92 7.08
N LEU A 41 -5.74 9.64 8.38
CA LEU A 41 -4.70 8.84 9.06
C LEU A 41 -4.95 7.33 9.05
N GLN A 42 -6.10 6.89 8.57
CA GLN A 42 -6.52 5.49 8.66
C GLN A 42 -6.17 4.73 7.39
N PHE A 43 -5.50 3.59 7.58
CA PHE A 43 -5.09 2.69 6.50
C PHE A 43 -5.52 1.26 6.78
N ASN A 44 -5.94 0.56 5.73
CA ASN A 44 -6.06 -0.89 5.73
C ASN A 44 -4.65 -1.47 5.50
N LEU A 45 -4.19 -2.33 6.42
CA LEU A 45 -3.05 -3.21 6.20
C LEU A 45 -3.61 -4.58 5.83
N ILE A 46 -3.63 -4.86 4.53
CA ILE A 46 -4.20 -6.07 3.97
C ILE A 46 -3.06 -7.06 3.76
N PRO A 47 -3.01 -8.19 4.48
CA PRO A 47 -1.96 -9.17 4.24
C PRO A 47 -2.16 -9.78 2.84
N VAL A 48 -1.08 -9.86 2.08
CA VAL A 48 -1.06 -10.45 0.72
C VAL A 48 -0.02 -11.56 0.60
N GLY A 49 0.81 -11.75 1.63
CA GLY A 49 1.78 -12.83 1.73
C GLY A 49 2.39 -12.90 3.12
N LEU A 50 3.31 -13.84 3.33
CA LEU A 50 4.03 -13.95 4.61
C LEU A 50 4.86 -12.68 4.83
N ARG A 51 4.47 -11.87 5.81
CA ARG A 51 5.09 -10.56 6.13
C ARG A 51 4.94 -9.49 5.05
N ILE A 52 4.06 -9.70 4.07
CA ILE A 52 3.80 -8.76 2.98
C ILE A 52 2.40 -8.20 3.13
N VAL A 53 2.27 -6.87 3.08
CA VAL A 53 1.00 -6.16 3.17
C VAL A 53 0.83 -5.20 2.01
N ALA A 54 -0.40 -5.07 1.53
CA ALA A 54 -0.84 -3.89 0.81
C ALA A 54 -1.30 -2.83 1.82
N ILE A 55 -1.00 -1.56 1.52
CA ILE A 55 -1.40 -0.41 2.36
C ILE A 55 -2.38 0.42 1.54
N GLN A 56 -3.62 0.53 2.02
CA GLN A 56 -4.68 1.27 1.35
C GLN A 56 -5.23 2.35 2.28
N SER A 57 -5.45 3.57 1.78
CA SER A 57 -6.19 4.59 2.52
C SER A 57 -7.66 4.19 2.67
N THR A 58 -8.19 4.26 3.89
CA THR A 58 -9.63 4.00 4.13
C THR A 58 -10.53 5.08 3.56
N LYS A 59 -9.99 6.29 3.32
CA LYS A 59 -10.75 7.45 2.84
C LYS A 59 -10.79 7.53 1.32
N THR A 60 -9.67 7.30 0.66
CA THR A 60 -9.58 7.45 -0.80
C THR A 60 -9.69 6.12 -1.54
N GLY A 61 -9.47 4.99 -0.85
CA GLY A 61 -9.37 3.67 -1.48
C GLY A 61 -8.10 3.46 -2.30
N LEU A 62 -7.19 4.46 -2.36
CA LEU A 62 -5.93 4.36 -3.07
C LEU A 62 -4.90 3.56 -2.28
N TYR A 63 -4.05 2.85 -3.01
CA TYR A 63 -2.92 2.07 -2.51
C TYR A 63 -1.65 2.90 -2.50
N VAL A 64 -0.80 2.66 -1.51
CA VAL A 64 0.61 3.06 -1.54
C VAL A 64 1.35 2.07 -2.42
N ALA A 65 2.08 2.57 -3.42
CA ALA A 65 2.92 1.80 -4.30
C ALA A 65 4.31 2.45 -4.44
N MET A 66 5.28 1.67 -4.92
CA MET A 66 6.64 2.13 -5.17
C MET A 66 7.07 1.65 -6.55
N ASN A 67 7.66 2.53 -7.35
CA ASN A 67 8.21 2.15 -8.65
C ASN A 67 9.64 1.60 -8.51
N SER A 68 10.24 1.13 -9.61
CA SER A 68 11.60 0.57 -9.64
C SER A 68 12.71 1.56 -9.30
N GLU A 69 12.41 2.86 -9.32
CA GLU A 69 13.35 3.93 -8.95
C GLU A 69 13.28 4.29 -7.46
N GLY A 70 12.37 3.65 -6.70
CA GLY A 70 12.18 3.89 -5.27
C GLY A 70 11.24 5.05 -4.95
N TYR A 71 10.58 5.64 -5.95
CA TYR A 71 9.59 6.69 -5.72
C TYR A 71 8.25 6.09 -5.31
N LEU A 72 7.71 6.63 -4.22
CA LEU A 72 6.37 6.32 -3.77
C LEU A 72 5.32 7.07 -4.61
N TYR A 73 4.23 6.38 -4.90
CA TYR A 73 3.07 6.95 -5.58
C TYR A 73 1.78 6.30 -5.09
N THR A 74 0.64 6.90 -5.41
CA THR A 74 -0.67 6.31 -5.13
C THR A 74 -1.26 5.62 -6.33
N SER A 75 -1.85 4.45 -6.14
CA SER A 75 -2.42 3.62 -7.21
C SER A 75 -3.88 3.26 -6.93
N VAL A 76 -4.70 3.22 -7.99
CA VAL A 76 -6.08 2.72 -7.94
C VAL A 76 -6.17 1.19 -8.01
N ARG A 77 -5.06 0.50 -8.33
CA ARG A 77 -5.08 -0.94 -8.62
C ARG A 77 -4.99 -1.77 -7.34
N GLU A 78 -5.97 -2.65 -7.16
CA GLU A 78 -5.98 -3.70 -6.14
C GLU A 78 -5.59 -5.06 -6.75
N LYS A 79 -4.64 -5.74 -6.08
CA LYS A 79 -4.19 -7.15 -6.19
C LYS A 79 -3.67 -7.69 -7.53
N ARG A 80 -4.42 -7.61 -8.65
CA ARG A 80 -4.09 -8.38 -9.87
C ARG A 80 -2.87 -7.89 -10.67
N SER A 81 -2.49 -6.62 -10.52
CA SER A 81 -1.37 -6.04 -11.27
C SER A 81 -0.04 -6.20 -10.54
N LEU A 82 -0.06 -6.11 -9.20
CA LEU A 82 1.15 -6.12 -8.38
C LEU A 82 1.76 -7.52 -8.28
N GLU A 83 0.93 -8.57 -8.16
CA GLU A 83 1.41 -9.96 -8.19
C GLU A 83 2.05 -10.30 -9.54
N SER A 84 1.40 -9.95 -10.66
CA SER A 84 1.93 -10.20 -12.00
C SER A 84 3.23 -9.44 -12.29
N GLU A 85 3.34 -8.18 -11.86
CA GLU A 85 4.55 -7.37 -12.05
C GLU A 85 5.71 -7.89 -11.19
N MET A 86 5.45 -8.34 -9.96
CA MET A 86 6.47 -8.92 -9.07
C MET A 86 6.91 -10.34 -9.49
N GLU A 87 5.99 -11.18 -9.99
CA GLU A 87 6.32 -12.50 -10.54
C GLU A 87 7.13 -12.39 -11.84
N GLU A 88 6.81 -11.43 -12.72
CA GLU A 88 7.54 -11.24 -13.99
C GLU A 88 8.98 -10.77 -13.74
N GLN A 89 9.21 -9.93 -12.74
CA GLN A 89 10.56 -9.52 -12.33
C GLN A 89 11.36 -10.67 -11.70
N THR A 90 10.70 -11.54 -10.93
CA THR A 90 11.34 -12.74 -10.34
C THR A 90 11.71 -13.76 -11.43
N LYS A 91 10.88 -13.93 -12.47
CA LYS A 91 11.19 -14.83 -13.60
C LYS A 91 12.35 -14.32 -14.44
N LYS A 92 12.40 -13.03 -14.77
CA LYS A 92 13.51 -12.43 -15.54
C LYS A 92 14.86 -12.58 -14.85
N GLN A 93 14.92 -12.50 -13.52
CA GLN A 93 16.16 -12.73 -12.77
C GLN A 93 16.64 -14.19 -12.76
N ASN A 94 15.76 -15.15 -13.04
CA ASN A 94 16.09 -16.58 -13.08
C ASN A 94 16.37 -17.10 -14.50
N GLU A 95 16.15 -16.30 -15.54
CA GLU A 95 16.45 -16.66 -16.94
C GLU A 95 17.86 -16.18 -17.37
N ASP A 96 18.49 -15.30 -16.60
CA ASP A 96 19.87 -14.83 -16.80
C ASP A 96 20.92 -15.62 -15.99
N GLN A 97 20.56 -16.81 -15.47
CA GLN A 97 21.46 -17.84 -14.90
C GLN A 97 21.35 -19.15 -15.68
#